data_AF-A0AA89XJF1-F1
#
_entry.id   AF-A0AA89XJF1-F1
#
_cell.length_a   1.000
_cell.length_b   1.000
_cell.length_c   1.000
_cell.angle_alpha   90.00
_cell.angle_beta   90.00
_cell.angle_gamma   90.00
#
_symmetry.space_group_name_H-M   'P 1'
#
loop_
_entity.id
_entity.type
_entity.pdbx_description
1 polymer ?
#
loop_
_entity_poly.entity_id
_entity_poly.type
_entity_poly.pdbx_seq_one_letter_code
_entity_poly.pdbx_strand_id
1 'polypeptide(L)'
;MHTALVITSGLILLGLMLFIGQKLGVSRHILAYSFVGIWLVVAVVNGAVGVVTAGQPLVSELVIGSLVFGAPLVALALFIRA
;
A
#
# COMPACT_ATOMS: atom_id res chain seq x y z
N MET A 1 12.29 12.44 -2.19
CA MET A 1 12.20 11.30 -1.25
C MET A 1 10.81 11.16 -0.61
N HIS A 2 9.72 11.45 -1.35
CA HIS A 2 8.33 11.30 -0.86
C HIS A 2 7.83 9.86 -1.08
N THR A 3 7.95 9.34 -2.30
CA THR A 3 7.52 7.99 -2.70
C THR A 3 8.13 6.87 -1.84
N ALA A 4 9.42 6.98 -1.49
CA ALA A 4 10.10 5.99 -0.66
C ALA A 4 9.54 5.94 0.78
N LEU A 5 9.14 7.10 1.34
CA LEU A 5 8.49 7.17 2.66
C LEU A 5 7.10 6.55 2.61
N VAL A 6 6.34 6.79 1.54
CA VAL A 6 5.00 6.21 1.35
C VAL A 6 5.07 4.69 1.15
N ILE A 7 6.06 4.19 0.40
CA ILE A 7 6.24 2.73 0.26
C ILE A 7 6.63 2.12 1.61
N THR A 8 7.55 2.76 2.33
CA THR A 8 7.97 2.30 3.67
C THR A 8 6.79 2.26 4.64
N SER A 9 5.94 3.29 4.65
CA SER A 9 4.75 3.31 5.52
C SER A 9 3.76 2.19 5.16
N GLY A 10 3.64 1.84 3.87
CA GLY A 10 2.85 0.70 3.41
C GLY A 10 3.36 -0.64 3.87
N LEU A 11 4.68 -0.83 3.84
CA LEU A 11 5.31 -2.05 4.36
C LEU A 11 5.16 -2.15 5.89
N ILE A 12 5.28 -1.03 6.61
CA ILE A 12 5.04 -0.99 8.06
C ILE A 12 3.58 -1.33 8.36
N LEU A 13 2.62 -0.71 7.65
CA LEU A 13 1.20 -0.97 7.82
C LEU A 13 0.87 -2.45 7.53
N LEU A 14 1.43 -3.00 6.46
CA LEU A 14 1.30 -4.42 6.10
C LEU A 14 1.79 -5.30 7.25
N GLY A 15 3.01 -5.05 7.73
CA GLY A 15 3.60 -5.79 8.85
C GLY A 15 2.73 -5.72 10.11
N LEU A 16 2.21 -4.56 10.46
CA LEU A 16 1.33 -4.36 11.60
C LEU A 16 0.00 -5.10 11.44
N MET A 17 -0.66 -4.98 10.29
CA MET A 17 -1.90 -5.70 10.01
C MET A 17 -1.70 -7.20 10.11
N LEU A 18 -0.64 -7.73 9.48
CA LEU A 18 -0.30 -9.15 9.51
C LEU A 18 0.00 -9.62 10.94
N PHE A 19 0.84 -8.89 11.69
CA PHE A 19 1.22 -9.24 13.06
C PHE A 19 0.01 -9.25 14.00
N ILE A 20 -0.79 -8.19 13.98
CA ILE A 20 -1.96 -8.05 14.87
C ILE A 20 -3.05 -9.05 14.46
N GLY A 21 -3.37 -9.14 13.16
CA GLY A 21 -4.41 -10.04 12.68
C GLY A 21 -4.11 -11.51 12.96
N GLN A 22 -2.84 -11.93 12.84
CA GLN A 22 -2.43 -13.27 13.25
C GLN A 22 -2.59 -13.52 14.75
N LYS A 23 -2.22 -12.54 15.59
CA LYS A 23 -2.41 -12.64 17.06
C LYS A 23 -3.89 -12.72 17.45
N LEU A 24 -4.77 -12.09 16.67
CA LEU A 24 -6.22 -12.12 16.86
C LEU A 24 -6.90 -13.34 16.23
N GLY A 25 -6.16 -14.22 15.54
CA GLY A 25 -6.72 -15.40 14.86
C GLY A 25 -7.51 -15.08 13.58
N VAL A 26 -7.33 -13.89 13.01
CA VAL A 26 -7.95 -13.48 11.74
C VAL A 26 -7.34 -14.28 10.59
N SER A 27 -8.18 -14.74 9.65
CA SER A 27 -7.69 -15.49 8.50
C SER A 27 -6.76 -14.64 7.63
N ARG A 28 -5.72 -15.25 7.07
CA ARG A 28 -4.76 -14.59 6.17
C ARG A 28 -5.46 -13.91 4.99
N HIS A 29 -6.52 -14.51 4.46
CA HIS A 29 -7.30 -13.97 3.34
C HIS A 29 -8.04 -12.69 3.71
N ILE A 30 -8.72 -12.65 4.87
CA ILE A 30 -9.41 -11.44 5.33
C ILE A 30 -8.41 -10.30 5.49
N LEU A 31 -7.28 -10.59 6.13
CA LEU A 31 -6.22 -9.63 6.39
C LEU A 31 -5.61 -9.08 5.09
N ALA A 32 -5.40 -9.95 4.10
CA ALA A 32 -4.92 -9.59 2.77
C ALA A 32 -5.93 -8.68 2.04
N TYR A 33 -7.20 -9.07 1.97
CA TYR A 33 -8.23 -8.25 1.30
C TYR A 33 -8.41 -6.89 1.98
N SER A 34 -8.42 -6.85 3.31
CA SER A 34 -8.49 -5.61 4.07
C SER A 34 -7.29 -4.72 3.80
N PHE A 35 -6.07 -5.27 3.79
CA PHE A 35 -4.87 -4.49 3.47
C PHE A 35 -4.93 -3.94 2.05
N VAL A 36 -5.28 -4.76 1.06
CA VAL A 36 -5.38 -4.31 -0.34
C VAL A 36 -6.37 -3.17 -0.49
N GLY A 37 -7.55 -3.27 0.14
CA GLY A 37 -8.57 -2.21 0.10
C GLY A 37 -8.09 -0.91 0.75
N ILE A 38 -7.55 -0.99 1.98
CA ILE A 38 -7.04 0.18 2.71
C ILE A 38 -5.88 0.82 1.94
N TRP A 39 -4.94 0.01 1.45
CA TRP A 39 -3.75 0.49 0.76
C TRP A 39 -4.08 1.13 -0.59
N LEU A 40 -5.07 0.59 -1.30
CA LEU A 40 -5.56 1.19 -2.54
C LEU A 40 -6.09 2.61 -2.30
N VAL A 41 -6.90 2.81 -1.26
CA VAL A 41 -7.43 4.13 -0.90
C VAL A 41 -6.28 5.10 -0.60
N VAL A 42 -5.31 4.68 0.21
CA VAL A 42 -4.13 5.51 0.55
C VAL A 42 -3.31 5.86 -0.69
N ALA A 43 -3.07 4.90 -1.58
CA ALA A 43 -2.31 5.13 -2.82
C ALA A 43 -3.01 6.10 -3.77
N VAL A 44 -4.35 6.00 -3.90
CA VAL A 44 -5.16 6.93 -4.71
C VAL A 44 -5.12 8.34 -4.11
N VAL A 45 -5.31 8.48 -2.79
CA VAL A 45 -5.22 9.78 -2.11
C VAL A 45 -3.83 10.38 -2.28
N ASN A 46 -2.77 9.58 -2.17
CA ASN A 46 -1.40 10.03 -2.38
C ASN A 46 -1.20 10.59 -3.80
N GLY A 47 -1.65 9.88 -4.83
CA GLY A 47 -1.56 10.36 -6.22
C GLY A 47 -2.41 11.62 -6.46
N ALA A 48 -3.62 11.68 -5.89
CA ALA A 48 -4.47 12.87 -5.98
C ALA A 48 -3.82 14.10 -5.34
N VAL A 49 -3.18 13.94 -4.18
CA VAL A 49 -2.41 15.02 -3.53
C VAL A 49 -1.21 15.43 -4.40
N GLY A 50 -0.53 14.50 -5.05
CA GLY A 50 0.55 14.79 -6.00
C GLY A 50 0.09 15.67 -7.17
N VAL A 51 -1.08 15.37 -7.74
CA VAL A 51 -1.66 16.18 -8.83
C VAL A 51 -2.15 17.54 -8.34
N VAL A 52 -2.97 17.58 -7.28
CA VAL A 52 -3.67 18.79 -6.83
C VAL A 52 -2.73 19.77 -6.13
N THR A 53 -1.84 19.27 -5.27
CA THR A 53 -1.01 20.12 -4.40
C THR A 53 0.36 20.38 -5.01
N ALA A 54 0.97 19.38 -5.64
CA ALA A 54 2.32 19.49 -6.21
C ALA A 54 2.33 19.80 -7.71
N GLY A 55 1.16 19.90 -8.36
CA GLY A 55 1.02 20.23 -9.77
C GLY A 55 1.66 19.20 -10.72
N GLN A 56 1.86 17.96 -10.23
CA GLN A 56 2.49 16.92 -11.03
C GLN A 56 1.54 16.44 -12.15
N PRO A 57 2.07 16.09 -13.33
CA PRO A 57 1.25 15.50 -14.40
C PRO A 57 0.59 14.21 -13.93
N LEU A 58 -0.70 14.03 -14.26
CA LEU A 58 -1.48 12.85 -13.90
C LEU A 58 -0.80 11.54 -14.31
N VAL A 59 -0.18 11.50 -15.50
CA VAL A 59 0.54 10.31 -16.00
C VAL A 59 1.75 9.98 -15.11
N SER A 60 2.46 10.99 -14.61
CA SER A 60 3.60 10.81 -13.71
C SER A 60 3.13 10.20 -12.39
N GLU A 61 2.06 10.76 -11.81
CA GLU A 61 1.46 10.25 -10.56
C GLU A 61 0.82 8.86 -10.72
N LEU A 62 0.32 8.52 -11.91
CA LEU A 62 -0.16 7.16 -12.21
C LEU A 62 0.98 6.13 -12.19
N VAL A 63 2.11 6.44 -12.81
CA VAL A 63 3.29 5.56 -12.82
C VAL A 63 3.85 5.39 -11.40
N ILE A 64 4.00 6.50 -10.68
CA ILE A 64 4.49 6.50 -9.29
C ILE A 64 3.49 5.80 -8.37
N GLY A 65 2.21 6.10 -8.50
CA GLY A 65 1.12 5.48 -7.74
C GLY A 65 1.02 3.97 -7.97
N SER A 66 1.29 3.50 -9.19
CA SER A 66 1.38 2.06 -9.50
C SER A 66 2.53 1.40 -8.72
N LEU A 67 3.67 2.08 -8.58
CA LEU A 67 4.80 1.58 -7.80
C LEU A 67 4.48 1.58 -6.28
N VAL A 68 3.86 2.66 -5.80
CA VAL A 68 3.45 2.83 -4.39
C VAL A 68 2.43 1.78 -3.96
N PHE A 69 1.46 1.49 -4.81
CA PHE A 69 0.49 0.44 -4.57
C PHE A 69 1.11 -0.95 -4.74
N GLY A 70 1.85 -1.16 -5.83
CA GLY A 70 2.38 -2.46 -6.22
C GLY A 70 3.42 -3.02 -5.26
N ALA A 71 4.33 -2.21 -4.73
CA ALA A 71 5.44 -2.71 -3.91
C ALA A 71 4.96 -3.45 -2.63
N PRO A 72 4.05 -2.89 -1.81
CA PRO A 72 3.48 -3.63 -0.68
C PRO A 72 2.61 -4.83 -1.09
N LEU A 73 1.96 -4.76 -2.25
CA LEU A 73 1.20 -5.91 -2.78
C LEU A 73 2.10 -7.09 -3.16
N VAL A 74 3.27 -6.83 -3.75
CA VAL A 74 4.27 -7.86 -4.03
C VAL A 74 4.73 -8.50 -2.71
N ALA A 75 5.02 -7.70 -1.69
CA ALA A 75 5.39 -8.22 -0.37
C ALA A 75 4.28 -9.09 0.25
N LEU A 76 3.03 -8.64 0.18
CA LEU A 76 1.87 -9.42 0.62
C LEU A 76 1.72 -10.73 -0.17
N ALA A 77 1.88 -10.70 -1.49
CA ALA A 77 1.78 -11.89 -2.33
C ALA A 77 2.86 -12.92 -2.00
N LEU A 78 4.10 -12.46 -1.78
CA LEU A 78 5.20 -13.31 -1.32
C LEU A 78 4.90 -13.92 0.06
N PHE A 79 4.33 -13.13 0.97
CA PHE A 79 3.95 -13.59 2.30
C PHE A 79 2.85 -14.67 2.29
N ILE A 80 1.84 -14.54 1.44
CA ILE A 80 0.75 -15.52 1.35
C ILE A 80 1.26 -16.84 0.73
N ARG A 81 2.26 -16.78 -0.14
CA ARG A 81 2.85 -17.95 -0.80
C ARG A 81 3.82 -18.74 0.10
N ALA A 82 4.34 -18.12 1.16
CA ALA A 82 5.27 -18.72 2.11
C ALA A 82 4.54 -19.51 3.22
#